data_AF-A0A0E3RGU1-F1
#
_entry.id   AF-A0A0E3RGU1-F1
#
_cell.length_a   1.000
_cell.length_b   1.000
_cell.length_c   1.000
_cell.angle_alpha   90.00
_cell.angle_beta   90.00
_cell.angle_gamma   90.00
#
_symmetry.space_group_name_H-M   'P 1'
#
loop_
_entity.id
_entity.type
_entity.pdbx_description
1 polymer ?
#
loop_
_entity_poly.entity_id
_entity_poly.type
_entity_poly.pdbx_seq_one_letter_code
_entity_poly.pdbx_strand_id
1 'polypeptide(L)'
;MCASNPEVIAYIVSLETQIKELTERLIALESRLNQNSRNSSRPPSTDFFIKEKPNPKSLRKKSGKKPGGQDGHPGTTLEMVDHPE
;
A
#
# COMPACT_ATOMS: atom_id res chain seq x y z
N MET A 1 17.27 -10.95 -55.34
CA MET A 1 17.17 -10.17 -54.09
C MET A 1 15.70 -9.90 -53.87
N CYS A 2 15.09 -10.57 -52.90
CA CYS A 2 13.64 -10.53 -52.70
C CYS A 2 13.23 -9.14 -52.22
N ALA A 3 12.62 -8.34 -53.10
CA ALA A 3 11.91 -7.13 -52.68
C ALA A 3 10.72 -7.60 -51.83
N SER A 4 10.84 -7.47 -50.52
CA SER A 4 9.73 -7.70 -49.60
C SER A 4 8.57 -6.79 -50.00
N ASN A 5 7.36 -7.37 -50.11
CA ASN A 5 6.16 -6.65 -50.53
C ASN A 5 5.97 -5.41 -49.63
N PRO A 6 5.91 -4.19 -50.19
CA PRO A 6 5.81 -2.95 -49.41
C PRO A 6 4.56 -2.91 -48.50
N GLU A 7 3.47 -3.56 -48.90
CA GLU A 7 2.24 -3.66 -48.11
C GLU A 7 2.48 -4.48 -46.83
N VAL A 8 3.26 -5.55 -46.94
CA VAL A 8 3.64 -6.40 -45.80
C VAL A 8 4.53 -5.62 -44.84
N ILE A 9 5.47 -4.82 -45.35
CA ILE A 9 6.32 -3.96 -44.52
C ILE A 9 5.48 -2.93 -43.78
N ALA A 10 4.56 -2.25 -44.48
CA ALA A 10 3.67 -1.26 -43.87
C ALA A 10 2.79 -1.89 -42.78
N TYR A 11 2.28 -3.10 -43.01
CA TYR A 11 1.50 -3.84 -42.02
C TYR A 11 2.33 -4.20 -40.79
N ILE A 12 3.55 -4.72 -40.97
CA ILE A 12 4.47 -5.04 -39.86
C ILE A 12 4.75 -3.79 -39.02
N VAL A 13 5.08 -2.66 -39.66
CA VAL A 13 5.33 -1.40 -38.95
C VAL A 13 4.09 -0.98 -38.15
N SER A 14 2.89 -1.11 -38.71
CA SER A 14 1.64 -0.79 -38.00
C SER A 14 1.43 -1.68 -36.77
N LEU A 15 1.74 -2.97 -36.86
CA LEU A 15 1.64 -3.89 -35.73
C LEU A 15 2.68 -3.58 -34.67
N GLU A 16 3.93 -3.30 -35.05
CA GLU A 16 4.97 -2.91 -34.10
C GLU A 16 4.61 -1.62 -33.35
N THR A 17 3.99 -0.65 -34.02
CA THR A 17 3.52 0.57 -33.33
C THR A 17 2.43 0.28 -32.31
N GLN A 18 1.46 -0.56 -32.66
CA GLN A 18 0.38 -0.95 -31.74
C GLN A 18 0.92 -1.75 -30.54
N ILE A 19 1.84 -2.68 -30.79
CA ILE A 19 2.48 -3.46 -29.72
C ILE A 19 3.21 -2.52 -28.77
N LYS A 20 4.01 -1.57 -29.28
CA LYS A 20 4.72 -0.59 -28.43
C LYS A 20 3.75 0.19 -27.56
N GLU A 21 2.71 0.79 -28.16
CA GLU A 21 1.72 1.57 -27.41
C GLU A 21 1.00 0.74 -26.34
N LEU A 22 0.60 -0.49 -26.68
CA LEU A 22 -0.05 -1.38 -25.73
C LEU A 22 0.89 -1.81 -24.60
N THR A 23 2.15 -2.09 -24.90
CA THR A 23 3.15 -2.44 -23.88
C THR A 23 3.42 -1.29 -22.93
N GLU A 24 3.52 -0.06 -23.42
CA GLU A 24 3.69 1.13 -22.59
C GLU A 24 2.49 1.34 -21.65
N ARG A 25 1.27 1.17 -22.18
CA ARG A 25 0.03 1.26 -21.38
C ARG A 25 -0.02 0.17 -20.33
N LEU A 26 0.36 -1.07 -20.66
CA LEU A 26 0.42 -2.17 -19.70
C LEU A 26 1.40 -1.86 -18.56
N ILE A 27 2.62 -1.44 -18.87
CA ILE A 27 3.63 -1.08 -17.85
C ILE A 27 3.10 0.04 -16.94
N ALA A 28 2.47 1.07 -17.51
CA ALA A 28 1.90 2.16 -16.72
C ALA A 28 0.76 1.69 -15.80
N LEU A 29 -0.10 0.78 -16.26
CA LEU A 29 -1.19 0.22 -15.46
C LEU A 29 -0.66 -0.71 -14.36
N GLU A 30 0.28 -1.60 -14.68
CA GLU A 30 0.93 -2.48 -13.71
C GLU A 30 1.66 -1.68 -12.62
N SER A 31 2.36 -0.61 -13.01
CA SER A 31 2.99 0.31 -12.06
C SER A 31 1.96 0.93 -11.11
N ARG A 32 0.81 1.39 -11.62
CA ARG A 32 -0.27 1.95 -10.80
C ARG A 32 -0.87 0.91 -9.85
N LEU A 33 -1.07 -0.32 -10.32
CA LEU A 33 -1.60 -1.41 -9.49
C LEU A 33 -0.62 -1.85 -8.40
N ASN A 34 0.68 -1.78 -8.65
CA ASN A 34 1.71 -2.12 -7.68
C ASN A 34 2.00 -0.99 -6.67
N GLN A 35 1.44 0.21 -6.85
CA GLN A 35 1.59 1.30 -5.90
C GLN A 35 0.70 1.11 -4.67
N ASN A 36 1.30 1.21 -3.49
CA ASN A 36 0.64 1.18 -2.19
C ASN A 36 1.28 2.18 -1.22
N SER A 37 0.74 2.36 -0.02
CA SER A 37 1.29 3.28 0.99
C SER A 37 2.75 3.00 1.36
N ARG A 38 3.26 1.77 1.17
CA ARG A 38 4.63 1.41 1.50
C ARG A 38 5.65 1.89 0.47
N ASN A 39 5.26 2.07 -0.79
CA ASN A 39 6.17 2.42 -1.88
C ASN A 39 5.81 3.74 -2.61
N SER A 40 4.73 4.43 -2.21
CA SER A 40 4.25 5.65 -2.90
C SER A 40 4.22 6.91 -2.02
N SER A 41 4.69 6.84 -0.76
CA SER A 41 4.60 7.93 0.23
C SER A 41 3.17 8.43 0.53
N ARG A 42 2.13 7.74 0.02
CA ARG A 42 0.73 8.00 0.34
C ARG A 42 0.38 7.40 1.70
N PRO A 43 -0.57 8.00 2.46
CA PRO A 43 -0.96 7.44 3.74
C PRO A 43 -1.64 6.06 3.58
N PRO A 44 -1.52 5.15 4.57
CA PRO A 44 -2.16 3.83 4.56
C PRO A 44 -3.70 3.85 4.44
N SER A 45 -4.34 4.99 4.71
CA SER A 45 -5.78 5.19 4.49
C SER A 45 -6.15 5.13 3.01
N THR A 46 -5.26 5.52 2.10
CA THR A 46 -5.48 5.55 0.65
C THR A 46 -5.50 4.16 0.01
N ASP A 47 -4.99 3.14 0.71
CA ASP A 47 -4.94 1.75 0.25
C ASP A 47 -6.33 1.05 0.30
N PHE A 48 -7.43 1.72 -0.03
CA PHE A 48 -8.81 1.21 0.15
C PHE A 48 -9.09 -0.06 -0.67
N PHE A 49 -8.43 -0.21 -1.82
CA PHE A 49 -8.60 -1.36 -2.72
C PHE A 49 -7.63 -2.52 -2.46
N ILE A 50 -6.69 -2.38 -1.51
CA ILE A 50 -5.75 -3.45 -1.17
C ILE A 50 -6.49 -4.45 -0.28
N LYS A 51 -6.96 -5.55 -0.88
CA LYS A 51 -7.70 -6.63 -0.20
C LYS A 51 -6.92 -7.22 0.98
N GLU A 52 -5.60 -7.23 0.90
CA GLU A 52 -4.71 -7.78 1.92
C GLU A 52 -3.89 -6.67 2.59
N LYS A 53 -4.54 -5.85 3.42
CA LYS A 53 -3.78 -5.02 4.37
C LYS A 53 -3.21 -5.91 5.47
N PRO A 54 -1.88 -6.02 5.63
CA PRO A 54 -1.34 -6.73 6.78
C PRO A 54 -1.76 -6.00 8.05
N ASN A 55 -2.39 -6.71 8.98
CA ASN A 55 -2.73 -6.13 10.29
C ASN A 55 -1.45 -5.58 10.93
N PRO A 56 -1.48 -4.34 11.48
CA PRO A 56 -0.32 -3.78 12.14
C PRO A 56 0.07 -4.69 13.30
N LYS A 57 1.22 -5.36 13.18
CA LYS A 57 1.74 -6.21 14.24
C LYS A 57 2.39 -5.32 15.28
N SER A 58 1.92 -5.41 16.52
CA SER A 58 2.57 -4.75 17.65
C SER A 58 4.01 -5.27 17.77
N LEU A 59 4.98 -4.36 17.70
CA LEU A 59 6.39 -4.65 17.98
C LEU A 59 6.66 -4.72 19.50
N ARG A 60 5.67 -4.41 20.33
CA ARG A 60 5.82 -4.40 21.79
C ARG A 60 6.02 -5.83 22.29
N LYS A 61 7.15 -6.06 22.93
CA LYS A 61 7.38 -7.29 23.71
C LYS A 61 6.59 -7.20 25.03
N LYS A 62 6.10 -8.35 25.52
CA LYS A 62 5.47 -8.41 26.84
C LYS A 62 6.49 -7.93 27.89
N SER A 63 6.11 -6.94 28.68
CA SER A 63 6.99 -6.36 29.71
C SER A 63 7.15 -7.27 30.93
N GLY A 64 6.25 -8.24 31.13
CA GLY A 64 6.22 -9.09 32.32
C GLY A 64 5.83 -8.36 33.62
N LYS A 65 5.73 -7.03 33.59
CA LYS A 65 5.35 -6.20 34.74
C LYS A 65 3.86 -6.34 35.03
N LYS A 66 3.51 -6.40 36.32
CA LYS A 66 2.11 -6.34 36.76
C LYS A 66 1.50 -4.99 36.35
N PRO A 67 0.21 -4.96 35.97
CA PRO A 67 -0.50 -3.69 35.78
C PRO A 67 -0.56 -2.93 37.11
N GLY A 68 -0.35 -1.61 37.07
CA GLY A 68 -0.34 -0.76 38.27
C GLY A 68 0.88 0.16 38.33
N GLY A 69 0.95 0.94 39.41
CA GLY A 69 2.11 1.76 39.76
C GLY A 69 3.31 0.93 40.20
N GLN A 70 4.42 1.60 40.49
CA GLN A 70 5.58 0.96 41.10
C GLN A 70 5.28 0.54 42.55
N ASP A 71 5.97 -0.47 43.05
CA ASP A 71 5.82 -0.91 44.45
C ASP A 71 6.12 0.25 45.41
N GLY A 72 5.17 0.54 46.31
CA GLY A 72 5.27 1.64 47.27
C GLY A 72 4.67 2.98 46.80
N HIS A 73 4.23 3.10 45.55
CA HIS A 73 3.49 4.29 45.11
C HIS A 73 2.02 4.20 45.55
N PRO A 74 1.49 5.22 46.25
CA PRO A 74 0.07 5.28 46.54
C PRO A 74 -0.72 5.43 45.23
N GLY A 75 -1.69 4.54 45.01
CA GLY A 75 -2.61 4.68 43.89
C GLY A 75 -3.53 5.88 44.11
N THR A 76 -3.68 6.75 43.11
CA THR A 76 -4.70 7.79 43.11
C THR A 76 -5.73 7.42 42.05
N THR A 77 -6.93 7.09 42.48
CA THR A 77 -8.08 6.87 41.59
C THR A 77 -9.05 8.03 41.80
N LEU A 78 -9.64 8.52 40.71
CA LEU A 78 -10.65 9.57 40.77
C LEU A 78 -11.92 8.99 41.42
N GLU A 79 -12.40 9.60 42.49
CA GLU A 79 -13.64 9.18 43.15
C GLU A 79 -14.85 9.69 42.38
N MET A 80 -15.89 8.86 42.25
CA MET A 80 -17.15 9.33 41.69
C MET A 80 -17.78 10.35 42.65
N VAL A 81 -18.03 11.54 42.14
CA VAL A 81 -18.72 12.61 42.86
C VAL A 81 -20.17 12.62 42.40
N ASP A 82 -21.12 12.69 43.34
CA ASP A 82 -22.56 12.66 43.01
C ASP A 82 -22.97 13.82 42.09
N HIS A 83 -22.29 14.97 42.18
CA HIS A 83 -22.60 16.18 41.42
C HIS A 83 -21.32 16.78 40.80
N PRO A 84 -21.03 16.53 39.51
CA PRO A 84 -19.96 17.21 38.79
C PRO A 84 -20.41 18.63 38.38
N GLU A 85 -19.54 19.63 38.55
CA GLU A 85 -19.71 20.97 37.94
C GLU A 85 -19.31 20.97 36.45
#